data_AF-A0A2E7PLR2-F1
#
_entry.id   AF-A0A2E7PLR2-F1
#
_cell.length_a   1.000
_cell.length_b   1.000
_cell.length_c   1.000
_cell.angle_alpha   90.00
_cell.angle_beta   90.00
_cell.angle_gamma   90.00
#
_symmetry.space_group_name_H-M   'P 1'
#
loop_
_entity.id
_entity.type
_entity.pdbx_description
1 polymer ?
#
loop_
_entity_poly.entity_id
_entity_poly.type
_entity_poly.pdbx_seq_one_letter_code
_entity_poly.pdbx_strand_id
1 'polypeptide(L)' 'AGAQNIQLADLGTCLDGSGIIVLLTDHEEFRDIPEARLSDKTIIDTRGAWRAHTTAESGE' A
#
# COMPACT_ATOMS: atom_id res chain seq x y z
N ALA A 1 27.87 -2.09 0.97
CA ALA A 1 27.06 -3.32 1.13
C ALA A 1 25.65 -2.90 1.52
N GLY A 2 24.60 -3.49 0.91
CA GLY A 2 23.21 -3.19 1.26
C GLY A 2 22.90 -3.57 2.71
N ALA A 3 21.90 -2.93 3.32
CA ALA A 3 21.48 -3.25 4.67
C ALA A 3 20.89 -4.67 4.72
N GLN A 4 21.22 -5.44 5.76
CA GLN A 4 20.84 -6.87 5.87
C GLN A 4 19.32 -7.09 6.02
N ASN A 5 18.58 -6.05 6.38
CA ASN A 5 17.13 -6.03 6.53
C ASN A 5 16.40 -5.49 5.30
N ILE A 6 17.10 -5.35 4.16
CA ILE A 6 16.52 -4.88 2.90
C ILE A 6 16.72 -5.97 1.87
N GLN A 7 15.62 -6.39 1.25
CA GLN A 7 15.61 -7.35 0.16
C GLN A 7 14.90 -6.71 -1.03
N LEU A 8 15.48 -6.89 -2.21
CA LEU A 8 14.78 -6.57 -3.45
C LEU A 8 13.83 -7.73 -3.76
N ALA A 9 12.55 -7.41 -3.89
CA ALA A 9 11.49 -8.37 -4.23
C ALA A 9 10.53 -7.73 -5.25
N ASP A 10 9.79 -8.57 -5.96
CA ASP A 10 8.72 -8.10 -6.84
C ASP A 10 7.53 -7.58 -6.03
N LEU A 11 6.68 -6.79 -6.68
CA LEU A 11 5.52 -6.16 -6.05
C LEU A 11 4.56 -7.19 -5.41
N GLY A 12 4.31 -8.32 -6.07
CA GLY A 12 3.40 -9.35 -5.58
C GLY A 12 3.90 -9.95 -4.25
N THR A 13 5.17 -10.33 -4.21
CA THR A 13 5.83 -10.83 -2.99
C THR A 13 5.76 -9.81 -1.85
N CYS A 14 6.01 -8.53 -2.14
CA CYS A 14 5.89 -7.45 -1.15
C CYS A 14 4.47 -7.32 -0.62
N LEU A 15 3.45 -7.35 -1.48
CA LEU A 15 2.05 -7.26 -1.09
C LEU A 15 1.63 -8.46 -0.22
N ASP A 16 2.07 -9.68 -0.54
CA ASP A 16 1.63 -10.88 0.19
C ASP A 16 2.29 -11.00 1.58
N GLY A 17 3.56 -10.58 1.70
CA GLY A 17 4.33 -10.68 2.95
C GLY A 17 4.20 -9.50 3.90
N SER A 18 3.61 -8.38 3.47
CA SER A 18 3.61 -7.13 4.25
C SER A 18 2.30 -6.88 5.00
N GLY A 19 2.41 -6.56 6.29
CA GLY A 19 1.31 -6.04 7.09
C GLY A 19 1.18 -4.51 7.04
N ILE A 20 2.25 -3.80 6.65
CA ILE A 20 2.27 -2.33 6.50
C ILE A 20 2.80 -2.00 5.11
N ILE A 21 2.11 -1.10 4.41
CA ILE A 21 2.55 -0.56 3.11
C ILE A 21 2.65 0.95 3.20
N VAL A 22 3.78 1.49 2.75
CA VAL A 22 4.03 2.93 2.68
C VAL A 22 4.21 3.35 1.23
N LEU A 23 3.28 4.12 0.69
CA LEU A 23 3.38 4.65 -0.67
C LEU A 23 4.14 5.96 -0.65
N LEU A 24 5.39 5.93 -1.13
CA LEU A 24 6.31 7.07 -1.12
C LEU A 24 6.43 7.76 -2.48
N THR A 25 5.95 7.14 -3.56
CA THR A 25 6.04 7.68 -4.92
C THR A 25 4.71 7.51 -5.64
N ASP A 26 4.53 8.24 -6.74
CA ASP A 26 3.28 8.28 -7.49
C ASP A 26 3.48 7.63 -8.88
N HIS A 27 3.84 6.35 -8.88
CA HIS A 27 3.97 5.55 -10.12
C HIS A 27 2.62 4.93 -10.51
N GLU A 28 2.38 4.83 -11.82
CA GLU A 28 1.14 4.28 -12.39
C GLU A 28 0.86 2.85 -11.88
N GLU A 29 1.90 2.00 -11.81
CA GLU A 29 1.79 0.61 -11.38
C GLU A 29 1.19 0.45 -9.97
N PHE A 30 1.37 1.44 -9.09
CA PHE A 30 0.80 1.42 -7.75
C PHE A 30 -0.68 1.81 -7.73
N ARG A 31 -1.12 2.67 -8.65
CA ARG A 31 -2.53 3.08 -8.74
C ARG A 31 -3.42 1.95 -9.23
N ASP A 32 -2.87 1.04 -10.02
CA ASP A 32 -3.58 -0.10 -10.60
C ASP A 32 -3.70 -1.30 -9.64
N ILE A 33 -3.16 -1.20 -8.42
CA ILE A 33 -3.26 -2.26 -7.42
C ILE A 33 -4.73 -2.40 -6.97
N PRO A 34 -5.32 -3.61 -7.07
CA PRO A 34 -6.69 -3.83 -6.62
C PRO A 34 -6.84 -3.57 -5.11
N GLU A 35 -7.91 -2.90 -4.71
CA GLU A 35 -8.23 -2.62 -3.30
C GLU A 35 -8.20 -3.87 -2.40
N ALA A 36 -8.68 -5.00 -2.92
CA ALA A 36 -8.67 -6.28 -2.20
C ALA A 36 -7.26 -6.78 -1.83
N ARG A 37 -6.20 -6.28 -2.49
CA ARG A 37 -4.80 -6.55 -2.13
C ARG A 37 -4.28 -5.63 -1.03
N LEU A 38 -5.03 -4.60 -0.64
CA LEU A 38 -4.66 -3.60 0.36
C LEU A 38 -5.54 -3.68 1.62
N SER A 39 -6.72 -4.29 1.53
CA SER A 39 -7.76 -4.27 2.57
C SER A 39 -7.36 -4.89 3.92
N ASP A 40 -6.40 -5.81 3.94
CA ASP A 40 -5.90 -6.47 5.15
C ASP A 40 -4.66 -5.78 5.76
N LYS A 41 -4.24 -4.64 5.20
CA LYS A 41 -2.95 -4.00 5.48
C LYS A 41 -3.14 -2.64 6.10
N THR A 42 -2.16 -2.24 6.92
CA THR A 42 -2.04 -0.85 7.34
C THR A 42 -1.44 -0.04 6.19
N ILE A 43 -2.23 0.87 5.63
CA ILE A 43 -1.82 1.68 4.49
C ILE A 43 -1.42 3.09 4.94
N ILE A 44 -0.21 3.51 4.57
CA ILE A 44 0.29 4.89 4.71
C ILE A 44 0.46 5.45 3.31
N ASP A 45 -0.59 6.10 2.81
CA ASP A 45 -0.59 6.74 1.50
C ASP A 45 -0.20 8.22 1.60
N THR A 46 1.05 8.54 1.27
CA THR A 46 1.56 9.92 1.28
C THR A 46 1.27 10.69 0.00
N ARG A 47 0.69 10.02 -1.01
CA ARG A 47 0.50 10.55 -2.38
C ARG A 47 -0.97 10.72 -2.75
N GLY A 48 -1.85 10.04 -2.04
CA GLY A 48 -3.28 10.07 -2.28
C GLY A 48 -3.75 9.17 -3.41
N ALA A 49 -2.94 8.19 -3.83
CA ALA A 49 -3.26 7.27 -4.91
C ALA A 49 -4.41 6.31 -4.57
N TRP A 50 -4.64 6.01 -3.28
CA TRP A 50 -5.57 4.98 -2.82
C TRP A 50 -6.73 5.53 -1.97
N ARG A 51 -7.05 6.82 -2.09
CA ARG A 51 -8.06 7.54 -1.27
C ARG A 51 -9.53 7.21 -1.61
N ALA A 52 -9.89 5.93 -1.74
CA ALA A 52 -11.27 5.47 -1.89
C ALA A 52 -11.94 5.09 -0.55
N HIS A 53 -11.21 5.09 0.58
CA HIS A 53 -11.75 4.67 1.89
C HIS A 53 -11.77 5.81 2.90
N THR A 54 -12.80 6.64 2.79
CA THR A 54 -13.47 7.13 4.00
C THR A 54 -14.94 6.89 3.77
N THR A 55 -15.44 5.75 4.25
CA THR A 55 -16.86 5.67 4.60
C THR A 55 -17.06 6.80 5.61
N ALA A 56 -17.74 7.86 5.17
CA ALA A 56 -18.19 8.88 6.09
C ALA A 56 -18.96 8.16 7.21
N GLU A 57 -18.56 8.38 8.45
CA GLU A 57 -19.37 7.97 9.58
C GLU A 57 -20.73 8.67 9.41
N SER A 58 -21.76 7.88 9.10
CA SER A 58 -23.15 8.33 9.17
C SER A 58 -23.42 8.68 10.62
N GLY A 59 -23.28 9.96 10.94
CA GLY A 59 -23.68 10.52 12.22
C GLY A 59 -25.19 10.32 12.39
N GLU A 60 -25.53 9.74 13.54
CA GLU A 60 -26.90 9.62 14.05
C GLU A 60 -27.33 10.94 14.72
#